data_AF-A0AAN8VKS2-F1
#
_entry.id   AF-A0AAN8VKS2-F1
#
_cell.length_a   1.000
_cell.length_b   1.000
_cell.length_c   1.000
_cell.angle_alpha   90.00
_cell.angle_beta   90.00
_cell.angle_gamma   90.00
#
_symmetry.space_group_name_H-M   'P 1'
#
loop_
_entity.id
_entity.type
_entity.pdbx_description
1 polymer ?
#
loop_
_entity_poly.entity_id
_entity_poly.type
_entity_poly.pdbx_seq_one_letter_code
_entity_poly.pdbx_strand_id
1 'polypeptide(L)'
;MATYTELPCDGDGICMACKKKPSTEETLTCKTCTTPWHLSCLAHPFENVANIDLQWSCPDCIDLPHSSSIATPPADPTISNASGGGLAFNIRAIQADQTLTEQEQDKRRQEVLAGEAMKTAPGDGGVKDIHDIYKGNLKCSICMSPFDRPVTTPCGHNFCLKCFQRWTREGNPSCANCRESIPGQMIKEPNINLALDFAIRMAKMSKAERTKRSGKANASSGRFFMTIPLDHFGPILAEHDPERNQGVLVGASWKSRHECKQWGVHFPQVAGIAGQSEHGAQSVVLYGEYDDDEDHGEWFLYTGRGGRDLSQNRTTKIQSYDQKFERVNEALRVSCLKGYPVRVVR
;
A
#
# COMPACT_ATOMS: atom_id res chain seq x y z
N MET A 1 17.36 35.47 -14.84
CA MET A 1 17.90 34.13 -14.60
C MET A 1 16.74 33.16 -14.62
N ALA A 2 16.70 32.20 -15.54
CA ALA A 2 15.57 31.28 -15.66
C ALA A 2 15.57 30.31 -14.46
N THR A 3 14.55 30.40 -13.61
CA THR A 3 14.30 29.43 -12.56
C THR A 3 13.89 28.12 -13.23
N TYR A 4 14.82 27.16 -13.32
CA TYR A 4 14.49 25.81 -13.77
C TYR A 4 13.64 25.16 -12.69
N THR A 5 12.32 25.13 -12.88
CA THR A 5 11.43 24.32 -12.05
C THR A 5 11.55 22.88 -12.52
N GLU A 6 12.40 22.11 -11.86
CA GLU A 6 12.39 20.66 -11.97
C GLU A 6 11.06 20.15 -11.42
N LEU A 7 10.28 19.45 -12.23
CA LEU A 7 8.98 18.93 -11.85
C LEU A 7 8.86 17.46 -12.25
N PRO A 8 8.15 16.65 -11.45
CA PRO A 8 7.93 15.24 -11.76
C PRO A 8 7.03 15.05 -13.00
N CYS A 9 6.90 13.81 -13.44
CA CYS A 9 5.83 13.40 -14.34
C CYS A 9 4.51 13.27 -13.58
N ASP A 10 3.40 13.61 -14.24
CA ASP A 10 2.06 13.45 -13.69
C ASP A 10 1.54 12.00 -13.77
N GLY A 11 0.29 11.78 -13.38
CA GLY A 11 -0.34 10.45 -13.35
C GLY A 11 -0.48 9.77 -14.73
N ASP A 12 -0.39 10.54 -15.81
CA ASP A 12 -0.43 10.04 -17.19
C ASP A 12 0.98 9.77 -17.76
N GLY A 13 2.01 10.01 -16.94
CA GLY A 13 3.42 9.91 -17.28
C GLY A 13 3.93 11.10 -18.07
N ILE A 14 3.22 12.23 -18.12
CA ILE A 14 3.65 13.42 -18.85
C ILE A 14 4.53 14.29 -17.95
N CYS A 15 5.71 14.67 -18.43
CA CYS A 15 6.61 15.54 -17.70
C CYS A 15 5.94 16.90 -17.44
N MET A 16 5.81 17.30 -16.17
CA MET A 16 5.15 18.56 -15.84
C MET A 16 5.97 19.80 -16.20
N ALA A 17 7.28 19.66 -16.41
CA ALA A 17 8.16 20.74 -16.84
C ALA A 17 8.06 20.99 -18.36
N CYS A 18 8.22 19.96 -19.20
CA CYS A 18 8.26 20.13 -20.67
C CYS A 18 6.99 19.68 -21.41
N LYS A 19 6.00 19.13 -20.70
CA LYS A 19 4.72 18.62 -21.23
C LYS A 19 4.83 17.50 -22.26
N LYS A 20 5.99 16.82 -22.34
CA LYS A 20 6.19 15.63 -23.18
C LYS A 20 6.14 14.36 -22.33
N LYS A 21 5.71 13.26 -22.95
CA LYS A 21 5.76 11.93 -22.35
C LYS A 21 7.14 11.31 -22.64
N PRO A 22 8.04 11.21 -21.65
CA PRO A 22 9.34 10.56 -21.84
C PRO A 22 9.19 9.08 -22.17
N SER A 23 10.17 8.55 -22.91
CA SER A 23 10.32 7.09 -23.06
C SER A 23 10.73 6.45 -21.73
N THR A 24 10.66 5.12 -21.63
CA THR A 24 11.11 4.40 -20.42
C THR A 24 12.59 4.61 -20.14
N GLU A 25 13.42 4.82 -21.16
CA GLU A 25 14.87 5.06 -21.03
C GLU A 25 15.18 6.51 -20.59
N GLU A 26 14.26 7.44 -20.85
CA GLU A 26 14.37 8.85 -20.46
C GLU A 26 13.65 9.15 -19.13
N THR A 27 13.10 8.12 -18.48
CA THR A 27 12.37 8.23 -17.22
C THR A 27 13.20 7.71 -16.05
N LEU A 28 13.44 8.57 -15.06
CA LEU A 28 14.15 8.24 -13.84
C LEU A 28 13.16 8.16 -12.67
N THR A 29 13.27 7.15 -11.80
CA THR A 29 12.39 7.02 -10.63
C THR A 29 13.17 7.26 -9.34
N CYS A 30 12.59 8.05 -8.44
CA CYS A 30 13.20 8.30 -7.13
C CYS A 30 13.11 7.06 -6.23
N LYS A 31 14.21 6.64 -5.60
CA LYS A 31 14.22 5.49 -4.68
C LYS A 31 13.33 5.67 -3.43
N THR A 32 13.09 6.91 -3.02
CA THR A 32 12.36 7.24 -1.79
C THR A 32 10.85 7.35 -2.03
N CYS A 33 10.46 8.17 -3.01
CA CYS A 33 9.04 8.44 -3.29
C CYS A 33 8.49 7.70 -4.51
N THR A 34 9.34 7.00 -5.28
CA THR A 34 9.00 6.29 -6.53
C THR A 34 8.44 7.16 -7.65
N THR A 35 8.41 8.48 -7.46
CA THR A 35 7.90 9.41 -8.46
C THR A 35 8.78 9.40 -9.71
N PRO A 36 8.19 9.31 -10.92
CA PRO A 36 8.91 9.37 -12.19
C PRO A 36 9.28 10.81 -12.56
N TRP A 37 10.47 10.98 -13.14
CA TRP A 37 11.05 12.26 -13.56
C TRP A 37 11.62 12.11 -14.96
N HIS A 38 11.51 13.17 -15.75
CA HIS A 38 12.09 13.20 -17.08
C HIS A 38 13.56 13.61 -16.97
N LEU A 39 14.46 12.70 -17.35
CA LEU A 39 15.91 12.84 -17.19
C LEU A 39 16.46 14.13 -17.83
N SER A 40 15.99 14.46 -19.03
CA SER A 40 16.39 15.67 -19.77
C SER A 40 15.85 16.99 -19.19
N CYS A 41 14.97 16.94 -18.21
CA CYS A 41 14.41 18.11 -17.54
C CYS A 41 14.96 18.33 -16.12
N LEU A 42 15.90 17.49 -15.69
CA LEU A 42 16.66 17.66 -14.45
C LEU A 42 17.89 18.52 -14.74
N ALA A 43 18.18 19.50 -13.89
CA ALA A 43 19.31 20.39 -14.06
C ALA A 43 20.63 19.65 -13.84
N HIS A 44 20.69 18.72 -12.88
CA HIS A 44 21.91 17.98 -12.54
C HIS A 44 21.64 16.47 -12.51
N PRO A 45 21.43 15.81 -13.68
CA PRO A 45 21.21 14.38 -13.69
C PRO A 45 22.45 13.61 -13.22
N PHE A 46 23.67 14.16 -13.42
CA PHE A 46 24.92 13.39 -13.51
C PHE A 46 25.91 13.49 -12.34
N GLU A 47 25.72 14.35 -11.33
CA GLU A 47 26.66 14.37 -10.18
C GLU A 47 26.57 13.11 -9.29
N ASN A 48 25.59 12.23 -9.54
CA ASN A 48 25.45 10.94 -8.86
C ASN A 48 25.32 9.73 -9.81
N VAL A 49 25.73 9.85 -11.08
CA VAL A 49 25.54 8.78 -12.10
C VAL A 49 26.81 7.97 -12.34
N ALA A 50 27.86 8.17 -11.54
CA ALA A 50 29.06 7.33 -11.58
C ALA A 50 28.86 5.93 -10.98
N ASN A 51 27.68 5.63 -10.40
CA ASN A 51 27.29 4.28 -9.98
C ASN A 51 26.00 3.89 -10.69
N ILE A 52 26.16 3.17 -11.80
CA ILE A 52 25.07 2.49 -12.50
C ILE A 52 24.60 1.38 -11.57
N ASP A 53 23.60 1.69 -10.73
CA ASP A 53 22.55 0.80 -10.21
C ASP A 53 21.64 1.56 -9.21
N LEU A 54 20.47 2.00 -9.69
CA LEU A 54 19.23 2.23 -8.93
C LEU A 54 19.19 3.15 -7.67
N GLN A 55 20.18 4.01 -7.39
CA GLN A 55 20.22 4.80 -6.14
C GLN A 55 19.87 6.30 -6.21
N TRP A 56 19.20 6.77 -7.28
CA TRP A 56 18.84 8.20 -7.42
C TRP A 56 17.70 8.65 -6.49
N SER A 57 17.83 9.86 -5.93
CA SER A 57 16.82 10.52 -5.07
C SER A 57 16.41 11.85 -5.68
N CYS A 58 15.12 12.19 -5.70
CA CYS A 58 14.66 13.45 -6.26
C CYS A 58 14.96 14.63 -5.30
N PRO A 59 14.98 15.88 -5.81
CA PRO A 59 15.20 17.07 -4.99
C PRO A 59 14.26 17.16 -3.78
N ASP A 60 12.99 16.75 -3.94
CA ASP A 60 12.00 16.73 -2.84
C ASP A 60 12.34 15.73 -1.71
N CYS A 61 13.20 14.75 -1.99
CA CYS A 61 13.58 13.68 -1.05
C CYS A 61 15.03 13.80 -0.54
N ILE A 62 15.86 14.67 -1.13
CA ILE A 62 17.25 14.89 -0.70
C ILE A 62 17.32 15.80 0.53
N ASP A 63 16.40 16.76 0.68
CA ASP A 63 16.39 17.73 1.79
C ASP A 63 15.56 17.30 3.01
N LEU A 64 15.53 16.00 3.33
CA LEU A 64 15.09 15.56 4.66
C LEU A 64 16.29 15.67 5.60
N PRO A 65 16.28 16.58 6.59
CA PRO A 65 17.41 16.73 7.50
C PRO A 65 17.65 15.43 8.26
N HIS A 66 18.75 14.77 7.93
CA HIS A 66 19.44 13.86 8.83
C HIS A 66 19.72 14.60 10.13
N SER A 67 19.39 13.96 11.24
CA SER A 67 19.63 14.40 12.61
C SER A 67 21.02 15.02 12.79
N SER A 68 21.10 16.33 12.98
CA SER A 68 22.27 17.02 13.53
C SER A 68 21.85 18.42 14.03
N SER A 69 22.08 18.64 15.33
CA SER A 69 22.12 19.94 16.03
C SER A 69 20.88 20.85 15.96
N ILE A 70 19.99 20.72 16.94
CA ILE A 70 19.18 21.85 17.42
C ILE A 70 19.80 22.35 18.71
N ALA A 71 20.31 23.58 18.67
CA ALA A 71 20.70 24.35 19.84
C ALA A 71 19.46 24.66 20.68
N THR A 72 19.54 24.38 21.98
CA THR A 72 18.54 24.72 23.01
C THR A 72 18.44 26.23 23.22
N PRO A 73 17.23 26.82 23.31
CA PRO A 73 17.03 28.09 24.01
C PRO A 73 16.89 27.86 25.52
N PRO A 74 17.15 28.88 26.37
CA PRO A 74 17.31 28.70 27.81
C PRO A 74 15.96 28.53 28.52
N ALA A 75 15.96 27.69 29.54
CA ALA A 75 14.89 27.58 30.52
C ALA A 75 15.07 28.64 31.60
N ASP A 76 13.97 29.21 32.12
CA ASP A 76 13.70 29.26 33.56
C ASP A 76 12.21 29.63 33.86
N PRO A 77 11.73 29.59 35.11
CA PRO A 77 10.98 28.44 35.64
C PRO A 77 9.61 28.85 36.21
N THR A 78 8.73 27.89 36.51
CA THR A 78 7.96 27.86 37.78
C THR A 78 6.94 26.71 37.84
N ILE A 79 6.93 26.04 39.00
CA ILE A 79 5.80 25.36 39.68
C ILE A 79 5.36 24.00 39.11
N SER A 80 5.10 22.95 39.89
CA SER A 80 5.67 22.31 41.09
C SER A 80 4.77 21.11 41.40
N ASN A 81 5.38 19.98 41.81
CA ASN A 81 4.84 18.84 42.57
C ASN A 81 3.63 18.08 41.98
N ALA A 82 3.45 16.78 42.09
CA ALA A 82 4.14 15.56 42.56
C ALA A 82 3.35 14.43 41.82
N SER A 83 3.77 13.20 41.60
CA SER A 83 4.36 12.20 42.48
C SER A 83 4.59 10.96 41.59
N GLY A 84 5.71 10.26 41.78
CA GLY A 84 6.04 9.02 41.06
C GLY A 84 7.44 9.08 40.50
N GLY A 85 8.36 8.33 41.11
CA GLY A 85 9.78 8.27 40.76
C GLY A 85 9.98 7.76 39.34
N GLY A 86 9.99 8.67 38.37
CA GLY A 86 10.26 8.37 36.98
C GLY A 86 11.74 8.08 36.75
N LEU A 87 12.03 7.42 35.63
CA LEU A 87 13.37 7.07 35.16
C LEU A 87 14.40 8.20 35.34
N ALA A 88 14.02 9.44 35.02
CA ALA A 88 14.88 10.61 35.16
C ALA A 88 15.28 10.93 36.62
N PHE A 89 14.39 10.67 37.58
CA PHE A 89 14.68 10.83 39.01
C PHE A 89 15.65 9.75 39.50
N ASN A 90 15.45 8.50 39.09
CA ASN A 90 16.29 7.37 39.46
C ASN A 90 17.70 7.48 38.87
N ILE A 91 17.82 7.92 37.61
CA ILE A 91 19.11 8.15 36.95
C ILE A 91 19.86 9.31 37.63
N ARG A 92 19.15 10.39 38.01
CA ARG A 92 19.76 11.54 38.66
C ARG A 92 20.21 11.23 40.09
N ALA A 93 19.52 10.35 40.80
CA ALA A 93 19.93 9.87 42.12
C ALA A 93 21.22 9.01 42.05
N ILE A 94 21.35 8.15 41.03
CA ILE A 94 22.57 7.33 40.81
C ILE A 94 23.78 8.21 40.46
N GLN A 95 23.55 9.30 39.71
CA GLN A 95 24.58 10.29 39.38
C GLN A 95 25.08 11.10 40.56
N ALA A 96 24.26 11.25 41.60
CA ALA A 96 24.57 12.06 42.77
C ALA A 96 25.25 11.26 43.89
N ASP A 97 25.37 9.93 43.74
CA ASP A 97 25.96 9.05 44.75
C ASP A 97 27.49 9.02 44.65
N GLN A 98 28.14 9.79 45.53
CA GLN A 98 29.59 9.93 45.60
C GLN A 98 30.30 8.70 46.19
N THR A 99 29.55 7.70 46.66
CA THR A 99 30.13 6.46 47.21
C THR A 99 30.42 5.41 46.14
N LEU A 100 30.01 5.66 44.89
CA LEU A 100 30.21 4.78 43.74
C LEU A 100 31.28 5.35 42.79
N THR A 101 32.08 4.46 42.20
CA THR A 101 32.98 4.83 41.10
C THR A 101 32.20 5.09 39.81
N GLU A 102 32.77 5.86 38.89
CA GLU A 102 32.10 6.20 37.61
C GLU A 102 31.64 4.97 36.82
N GLN A 103 32.45 3.90 36.79
CA GLN A 103 32.08 2.63 36.16
C GLN A 103 30.90 1.93 36.84
N GLU A 104 30.80 2.01 38.17
CA GLU A 104 29.70 1.38 38.93
C GLU A 104 28.40 2.19 38.78
N GLN A 105 28.49 3.52 38.68
CA GLN A 105 27.36 4.40 38.35
C GLN A 105 26.83 4.10 36.95
N ASP A 106 27.71 3.90 35.96
CA ASP A 106 27.32 3.58 34.58
C ASP A 106 26.66 2.20 34.46
N LYS A 107 27.21 1.20 35.16
CA LYS A 107 26.61 -0.14 35.22
C LYS A 107 25.21 -0.11 35.85
N ARG A 108 25.02 0.58 36.98
CA ARG A 108 23.71 0.71 37.64
C ARG A 108 22.69 1.46 36.79
N ARG A 109 23.11 2.43 35.99
CA ARG A 109 22.22 3.09 35.01
C ARG A 109 21.77 2.14 33.93
N GLN A 110 22.68 1.35 33.38
CA GLN A 110 22.35 0.35 32.36
C GLN A 110 21.35 -0.67 32.92
N GLU A 111 21.48 -1.06 34.18
CA GLU A 111 20.56 -1.98 34.85
C GLU A 111 19.17 -1.36 35.09
N VAL A 112 19.07 -0.07 35.48
CA VAL A 112 17.79 0.64 35.62
C VAL A 112 17.10 0.85 34.27
N LEU A 113 17.86 1.19 33.23
CA LEU A 113 17.39 1.30 31.85
C LEU A 113 16.91 -0.06 31.31
N ALA A 114 17.63 -1.15 31.60
CA ALA A 114 17.27 -2.51 31.21
C ALA A 114 16.04 -3.04 31.98
N GLY A 115 15.92 -2.69 33.27
CA GLY A 115 14.79 -3.09 34.12
C GLY A 115 13.45 -2.46 33.72
N GLU A 116 13.45 -1.23 33.20
CA GLU A 116 12.24 -0.60 32.64
C GLU A 116 11.95 -1.06 31.19
N ALA A 117 12.97 -1.40 30.40
CA ALA A 117 12.78 -1.99 29.07
C ALA A 117 12.11 -3.37 29.11
N MET A 118 12.20 -4.09 30.24
CA MET A 118 11.56 -5.40 30.43
C MET A 118 10.12 -5.31 30.99
N LYS A 119 9.66 -4.13 31.42
CA LYS A 119 8.25 -3.85 31.78
C LYS A 119 7.42 -3.32 30.62
N THR A 120 8.03 -3.07 29.47
CA THR A 120 7.39 -2.67 28.21
C THR A 120 7.54 -3.73 27.12
N ALA A 121 7.57 -5.00 27.50
CA ALA A 121 7.24 -6.08 26.57
C ALA A 121 5.71 -6.03 26.28
N PRO A 122 5.26 -5.96 25.02
CA PRO A 122 3.85 -5.95 24.72
C PRO A 122 3.28 -7.36 24.85
N GLY A 123 2.68 -7.62 26.02
CA GLY A 123 1.57 -8.55 26.14
C GLY A 123 0.36 -8.04 25.36
N ASP A 124 -0.39 -8.98 24.81
CA ASP A 124 -1.66 -8.81 24.11
C ASP A 124 -2.63 -7.92 24.91
N GLY A 125 -2.75 -6.65 24.51
CA GLY A 125 -3.41 -5.63 25.33
C GLY A 125 -3.52 -4.26 24.68
N GLY A 126 -4.17 -4.18 23.52
CA GLY A 126 -4.94 -2.99 23.15
C GLY A 126 -4.19 -1.73 22.72
N VAL A 127 -3.57 -1.75 21.54
CA VAL A 127 -3.52 -0.55 20.66
C VAL A 127 -4.92 -0.31 20.06
N LYS A 128 -5.93 -0.12 20.91
CA LYS A 128 -7.30 0.19 20.47
C LYS A 128 -7.58 1.70 20.44
N ASP A 129 -6.82 2.53 21.15
CA ASP A 129 -7.31 3.90 21.44
C ASP A 129 -6.89 5.04 20.50
N ILE A 130 -5.99 4.82 19.53
CA ILE A 130 -5.69 5.87 18.51
C ILE A 130 -6.46 5.59 17.21
N HIS A 131 -6.62 4.31 16.84
CA HIS A 131 -7.28 3.94 15.59
C HIS A 131 -8.80 4.17 15.62
N ASP A 132 -9.43 4.12 16.80
CA ASP A 132 -10.87 4.31 16.94
C ASP A 132 -11.28 5.80 16.94
N ILE A 133 -10.38 6.71 17.33
CA ILE A 133 -10.56 8.17 17.12
C ILE A 133 -10.56 8.53 15.62
N TYR A 134 -9.79 7.81 14.81
CA TYR A 134 -9.59 8.07 13.37
C TYR A 134 -10.63 7.41 12.45
N LYS A 135 -11.51 6.54 12.98
CA LYS A 135 -12.33 5.63 12.15
C LYS A 135 -13.59 6.26 11.52
N GLY A 136 -13.94 7.50 11.84
CA GLY A 136 -15.16 8.13 11.31
C GLY A 136 -15.06 9.60 10.87
N ASN A 137 -14.19 10.41 11.48
CA ASN A 137 -14.42 11.86 11.53
C ASN A 137 -13.40 12.73 10.76
N LEU A 138 -12.49 12.16 9.98
CA LEU A 138 -11.48 12.92 9.22
C LEU A 138 -11.85 13.09 7.75
N LYS A 139 -13.03 13.65 7.48
CA LYS A 139 -13.50 13.95 6.13
C LYS A 139 -13.78 15.43 6.00
N CYS A 140 -13.47 15.98 4.83
CA CYS A 140 -13.86 17.33 4.49
C CYS A 140 -15.36 17.38 4.22
N SER A 141 -16.08 18.30 4.87
CA SER A 141 -17.52 18.49 4.67
C SER A 141 -17.87 19.04 3.28
N ILE A 142 -16.91 19.64 2.58
CA ILE A 142 -17.12 20.19 1.23
C ILE A 142 -17.05 19.08 0.17
N CYS A 143 -15.97 18.26 0.17
CA CYS A 143 -15.78 17.20 -0.83
C CYS A 143 -16.14 15.79 -0.36
N MET A 144 -16.57 15.66 0.90
CA MET A 144 -16.93 14.39 1.57
C MET A 144 -15.82 13.32 1.56
N SER A 145 -14.59 13.72 1.23
CA SER A 145 -13.42 12.85 1.10
C SER A 145 -12.45 13.06 2.26
N PRO A 146 -11.52 12.13 2.53
CA PRO A 146 -10.44 12.35 3.49
C PRO A 146 -9.68 13.63 3.17
N PHE A 147 -9.22 14.36 4.19
CA PHE A 147 -8.51 15.62 3.94
C PHE A 147 -7.27 15.41 3.08
N ASP A 148 -7.09 16.31 2.12
CA ASP A 148 -5.89 16.45 1.29
C ASP A 148 -5.34 17.86 1.53
N ARG A 149 -4.14 17.94 2.13
CA ARG A 149 -3.52 19.18 2.60
C ARG A 149 -4.51 19.99 3.47
N PRO A 150 -4.86 19.51 4.67
CA PRO A 150 -5.88 20.12 5.50
C PRO A 150 -5.50 21.55 5.92
N VAL A 151 -6.45 22.46 5.85
CA VAL A 151 -6.39 23.82 6.41
C VAL A 151 -7.34 23.87 7.61
N THR A 152 -6.85 24.34 8.75
CA THR A 152 -7.65 24.49 9.98
C THR A 152 -8.07 25.94 10.13
N THR A 153 -9.37 26.23 10.08
CA THR A 153 -9.91 27.56 10.35
C THR A 153 -9.79 27.93 11.83
N PRO A 154 -9.83 29.22 12.22
CA PRO A 154 -9.71 29.64 13.62
C PRO A 154 -10.77 29.01 14.54
N CYS A 155 -11.94 28.69 13.99
CA CYS A 155 -13.01 27.97 14.68
C CYS A 155 -12.74 26.46 14.89
N GLY A 156 -11.57 25.95 14.47
CA GLY A 156 -11.14 24.56 14.64
C GLY A 156 -11.62 23.58 13.56
N HIS A 157 -12.48 24.00 12.63
CA HIS A 157 -12.90 23.17 11.51
C HIS A 157 -11.81 23.00 10.46
N ASN A 158 -11.83 21.85 9.77
CA ASN A 158 -10.79 21.46 8.83
C ASN A 158 -11.40 21.28 7.43
N PHE A 159 -10.65 21.68 6.40
CA PHE A 159 -11.04 21.53 4.99
C PHE A 159 -9.82 21.19 4.14
N CYS A 160 -9.99 20.54 2.98
CA CYS A 160 -8.88 20.43 2.03
C CYS A 160 -8.49 21.83 1.54
N LEU A 161 -7.20 22.08 1.31
CA LEU A 161 -6.70 23.37 0.80
C LEU A 161 -7.50 23.85 -0.42
N LYS A 162 -7.73 22.95 -1.38
CA LYS A 162 -8.51 23.25 -2.60
C LYS A 162 -9.97 23.61 -2.28
N CYS A 163 -10.58 22.94 -1.30
CA CYS A 163 -11.96 23.21 -0.89
C CYS A 163 -12.09 24.55 -0.16
N PHE A 164 -11.15 24.85 0.72
CA PHE A 164 -11.06 26.14 1.41
C PHE A 164 -10.90 27.29 0.41
N GLN A 165 -9.92 27.19 -0.49
CA GLN A 165 -9.65 28.22 -1.50
C GLN A 165 -10.83 28.44 -2.46
N ARG A 166 -11.53 27.37 -2.83
CA ARG A 166 -12.73 27.48 -3.67
C ARG A 166 -13.84 28.23 -2.93
N TRP A 167 -14.12 27.83 -1.70
CA TRP A 167 -15.15 28.44 -0.86
C TRP A 167 -14.93 29.94 -0.65
N THR A 168 -13.70 30.34 -0.34
CA THR A 168 -13.35 31.75 -0.12
C THR A 168 -13.31 32.57 -1.41
N ARG A 169 -12.96 31.96 -2.55
CA ARG A 169 -12.97 32.62 -3.86
C ARG A 169 -14.38 32.92 -4.37
N GLU A 170 -15.36 32.11 -3.96
CA GLU A 170 -16.79 32.35 -4.23
C GLU A 170 -17.37 33.52 -3.40
N GLY A 171 -16.52 34.26 -2.67
CA GLY A 171 -16.91 35.46 -1.92
C GLY A 171 -17.40 35.19 -0.50
N ASN A 172 -17.16 33.98 0.03
CA ASN A 172 -17.57 33.61 1.39
C ASN A 172 -16.40 33.75 2.39
N PRO A 173 -16.33 34.83 3.19
CA PRO A 173 -15.27 35.02 4.18
C PRO A 173 -15.57 34.31 5.52
N SER A 174 -16.27 33.18 5.49
CA SER A 174 -16.73 32.48 6.70
C SER A 174 -16.55 30.97 6.60
N CYS A 175 -16.50 30.28 7.74
CA CYS A 175 -16.37 28.83 7.78
C CYS A 175 -17.59 28.14 7.17
N ALA A 176 -17.39 27.18 6.26
CA ALA A 176 -18.49 26.43 5.64
C ALA A 176 -19.31 25.59 6.63
N ASN A 177 -18.76 25.26 7.82
CA ASN A 177 -19.45 24.44 8.82
C ASN A 177 -20.21 25.29 9.85
N CYS A 178 -19.56 26.30 10.44
CA CYS A 178 -20.15 27.09 11.53
C CYS A 178 -20.40 28.56 11.19
N ARG A 179 -20.03 29.01 9.98
CA ARG A 179 -20.19 30.39 9.49
C ARG A 179 -19.42 31.46 10.28
N GLU A 180 -18.50 31.07 11.14
CA GLU A 180 -17.60 31.99 11.83
C GLU A 180 -16.66 32.71 10.84
N SER A 181 -16.40 33.99 11.07
CA SER A 181 -15.59 34.83 10.17
C SER A 181 -14.15 34.33 10.08
N ILE A 182 -13.61 34.29 8.85
CA ILE A 182 -12.24 33.89 8.57
C ILE A 182 -11.41 35.15 8.27
N PRO A 183 -10.27 35.37 8.97
CA PRO A 183 -9.42 36.52 8.72
C PRO A 183 -8.92 36.60 7.27
N GLY A 184 -8.93 37.80 6.69
CA GLY A 184 -8.53 38.03 5.30
C GLY A 184 -7.08 37.61 4.98
N GLN A 185 -6.17 37.70 5.95
CA GLN A 185 -4.78 37.20 5.80
C GLN A 185 -4.75 35.70 5.54
N MET A 186 -5.57 34.93 6.27
CA MET A 186 -5.65 33.48 6.11
C MET A 186 -6.29 33.08 4.78
N ILE A 187 -7.22 33.90 4.26
CA ILE A 187 -7.83 33.68 2.94
C ILE A 187 -6.78 33.82 1.82
N LYS A 188 -5.88 34.80 1.94
CA LYS A 188 -4.79 35.03 0.98
C LYS A 188 -3.72 33.95 1.07
N GLU A 189 -3.31 33.60 2.29
CA GLU A 189 -2.21 32.67 2.57
C GLU A 189 -2.64 31.57 3.56
N PRO A 190 -3.39 30.55 3.08
CA PRO A 190 -3.84 29.46 3.94
C PRO A 190 -2.70 28.53 4.32
N ASN A 191 -2.48 28.37 5.63
CA ASN A 191 -1.50 27.44 6.17
C ASN A 191 -2.06 26.01 6.27
N ILE A 192 -1.21 25.03 5.99
CA ILE A 192 -1.55 23.62 6.09
C ILE A 192 -1.28 23.13 7.50
N ASN A 193 -2.23 22.42 8.07
CA ASN A 193 -2.05 21.72 9.33
C ASN A 193 -1.17 20.49 9.10
N LEU A 194 0.16 20.67 9.22
CA LEU A 194 1.15 19.62 9.01
C LEU A 194 0.99 18.44 9.96
N ALA A 195 0.56 18.67 11.21
CA ALA A 195 0.30 17.59 12.16
C ALA A 195 -0.86 16.71 11.70
N LEU A 196 -1.94 17.33 11.21
CA LEU A 196 -3.09 16.60 10.67
C LEU A 196 -2.74 15.92 9.33
N ASP A 197 -1.96 16.57 8.46
CA ASP A 197 -1.47 15.97 7.22
C ASP A 197 -0.58 14.75 7.48
N PHE A 198 0.36 14.87 8.41
CA PHE A 198 1.24 13.79 8.84
C PHE A 198 0.44 12.63 9.44
N ALA A 199 -0.52 12.92 10.32
CA ALA A 199 -1.37 11.90 10.92
C ALA A 199 -2.22 11.15 9.88
N ILE A 200 -2.79 11.86 8.90
CA ILE A 200 -3.53 11.24 7.79
C ILE A 200 -2.62 10.36 6.94
N ARG A 201 -1.39 10.81 6.66
CA ARG A 201 -0.40 10.02 5.91
C ARG A 201 0.02 8.77 6.68
N MET A 202 0.31 8.89 7.97
CA MET A 202 0.65 7.75 8.83
C MET A 202 -0.52 6.77 8.97
N ALA A 203 -1.76 7.26 9.01
CA ALA A 203 -2.96 6.40 8.99
C ALA A 203 -3.14 5.68 7.64
N LYS A 204 -2.80 6.33 6.51
CA LYS A 204 -2.80 5.69 5.18
C LYS A 204 -1.68 4.64 5.05
N MET A 205 -0.48 4.95 5.56
CA MET A 205 0.67 4.03 5.55
C MET A 205 0.45 2.82 6.46
N SER A 206 -0.12 3.00 7.65
CA SER A 206 -0.44 1.88 8.55
C SER A 206 -1.56 0.98 8.00
N LYS A 207 -2.51 1.53 7.22
CA LYS A 207 -3.44 0.71 6.43
C LYS A 207 -2.69 -0.07 5.35
N ALA A 208 -1.80 0.58 4.59
CA ALA A 208 -0.97 -0.06 3.56
C ALA A 208 -0.08 -1.18 4.13
N GLU A 209 0.49 -0.96 5.31
CA GLU A 209 1.35 -1.93 6.02
C GLU A 209 0.54 -3.10 6.58
N ARG A 210 -0.69 -2.86 7.06
CA ARG A 210 -1.64 -3.93 7.42
C ARG A 210 -2.07 -4.74 6.20
N THR A 211 -2.29 -4.12 5.03
CA THR A 211 -2.54 -4.87 3.78
C THR A 211 -1.30 -5.62 3.28
N LYS A 212 -0.10 -5.10 3.53
CA LYS A 212 1.19 -5.76 3.22
C LYS A 212 1.41 -7.00 4.10
N ARG A 213 1.23 -6.88 5.42
CA ARG A 213 1.29 -8.01 6.38
C ARG A 213 0.19 -9.05 6.15
N SER A 214 -0.97 -8.63 5.63
CA SER A 214 -2.05 -9.54 5.24
C SER A 214 -1.87 -10.17 3.85
N GLY A 215 -0.77 -9.92 3.14
CA GLY A 215 -0.49 -10.50 1.81
C GLY A 215 -1.38 -10.01 0.67
N LYS A 216 -2.16 -8.92 0.87
CA LYS A 216 -3.18 -8.45 -0.08
C LYS A 216 -2.81 -7.20 -0.88
N ALA A 217 -1.64 -6.59 -0.61
CA ALA A 217 -1.19 -5.40 -1.34
C ALA A 217 -0.98 -5.69 -2.83
N ASN A 218 -0.38 -6.84 -3.16
CA ASN A 218 -0.16 -7.24 -4.55
C ASN A 218 -1.48 -7.59 -5.25
N ALA A 219 -2.48 -8.08 -4.51
CA ALA A 219 -3.80 -8.38 -5.08
C ALA A 219 -4.57 -7.13 -5.56
N SER A 220 -4.10 -5.93 -5.18
CA SER A 220 -4.71 -4.66 -5.59
C SER A 220 -3.99 -4.02 -6.78
N SER A 221 -2.71 -4.35 -6.98
CA SER A 221 -1.86 -3.76 -8.03
C SER A 221 -1.99 -4.46 -9.39
N GLY A 222 -2.63 -5.64 -9.43
CA GLY A 222 -2.73 -6.45 -10.64
C GLY A 222 -1.39 -7.03 -11.12
N ARG A 223 -0.32 -6.93 -10.31
CA ARG A 223 1.00 -7.44 -10.66
C ARG A 223 0.98 -8.96 -10.71
N PHE A 224 1.39 -9.54 -11.84
CA PHE A 224 1.71 -10.95 -11.96
C PHE A 224 3.14 -11.19 -11.50
N PHE A 225 3.39 -12.26 -10.76
CA PHE A 225 4.74 -12.68 -10.35
C PHE A 225 5.45 -13.47 -11.44
N MET A 226 4.67 -14.11 -12.31
CA MET A 226 5.17 -14.97 -13.38
C MET A 226 5.10 -14.27 -14.74
N THR A 227 6.03 -14.61 -15.64
CA THR A 227 6.15 -13.99 -16.98
C THR A 227 5.45 -14.79 -18.09
N ILE A 228 4.70 -15.84 -17.75
CA ILE A 228 3.98 -16.66 -18.74
C ILE A 228 2.90 -15.89 -19.51
N PRO A 229 2.68 -16.24 -20.79
CA PRO A 229 1.51 -15.74 -21.51
C PRO A 229 0.21 -16.36 -20.96
N LEU A 230 -0.93 -15.70 -21.24
CA LEU A 230 -2.24 -16.12 -20.72
C LEU A 230 -2.70 -17.49 -21.23
N ASP A 231 -2.20 -17.90 -22.40
CA ASP A 231 -2.50 -19.14 -23.08
C ASP A 231 -1.46 -20.24 -22.84
N HIS A 232 -0.49 -20.02 -21.93
CA HIS A 232 0.55 -20.98 -21.58
C HIS A 232 0.00 -22.33 -21.08
N PHE A 233 0.37 -23.41 -21.75
CA PHE A 233 0.07 -24.79 -21.35
C PHE A 233 1.14 -25.38 -20.43
N GLY A 234 0.72 -26.33 -19.58
CA GLY A 234 1.66 -27.13 -18.79
C GLY A 234 2.18 -26.42 -17.54
N PRO A 235 3.25 -26.94 -16.92
CA PRO A 235 3.81 -26.41 -15.68
C PRO A 235 4.43 -25.02 -15.90
N ILE A 236 4.52 -24.25 -14.80
CA ILE A 236 5.17 -22.95 -14.80
C ILE A 236 6.58 -23.14 -14.24
N LEU A 237 7.57 -23.08 -15.11
CA LEU A 237 8.94 -23.45 -14.78
C LEU A 237 9.74 -22.27 -14.18
N ALA A 238 10.93 -22.57 -13.67
CA ALA A 238 11.85 -21.60 -13.07
C ALA A 238 12.15 -20.39 -13.96
N GLU A 239 12.28 -20.62 -15.26
CA GLU A 239 12.54 -19.56 -16.25
C GLU A 239 11.42 -18.51 -16.34
N HIS A 240 10.22 -18.83 -15.83
CA HIS A 240 9.08 -17.91 -15.79
C HIS A 240 8.93 -17.21 -14.43
N ASP A 241 9.82 -17.49 -13.47
CA ASP A 241 9.86 -16.94 -12.11
C ASP A 241 11.07 -15.99 -11.96
N PRO A 242 10.97 -14.73 -12.38
CA PRO A 242 12.11 -13.82 -12.39
C PRO A 242 12.65 -13.49 -10.99
N GLU A 243 11.85 -13.67 -9.94
CA GLU A 243 12.24 -13.31 -8.58
C GLU A 243 12.87 -14.48 -7.82
N ARG A 244 12.34 -15.70 -7.98
CA ARG A 244 12.81 -16.87 -7.21
C ARG A 244 13.54 -17.90 -8.05
N ASN A 245 13.41 -17.83 -9.38
CA ASN A 245 13.96 -18.81 -10.33
C ASN A 245 13.62 -20.26 -9.94
N GLN A 246 12.37 -20.47 -9.51
CA GLN A 246 11.88 -21.77 -9.01
C GLN A 246 10.66 -22.26 -9.80
N GLY A 247 9.79 -21.34 -10.20
CA GLY A 247 8.53 -21.68 -10.85
C GLY A 247 7.47 -22.07 -9.81
N VAL A 248 6.37 -22.65 -10.29
CA VAL A 248 5.30 -23.14 -9.42
C VAL A 248 5.42 -24.65 -9.28
N LEU A 249 5.80 -25.08 -8.08
CA LEU A 249 5.90 -26.49 -7.73
C LEU A 249 4.52 -27.08 -7.37
N VAL A 250 4.34 -28.37 -7.64
CA VAL A 250 3.19 -29.15 -7.16
C VAL A 250 3.13 -29.06 -5.62
N GLY A 251 1.93 -28.82 -5.08
CA GLY A 251 1.72 -28.60 -3.64
C GLY A 251 1.81 -27.13 -3.20
N ALA A 252 2.16 -26.20 -4.10
CA ALA A 252 2.00 -24.78 -3.83
C ALA A 252 0.53 -24.44 -3.54
N SER A 253 0.30 -23.59 -2.55
CA SER A 253 -1.04 -23.21 -2.11
C SER A 253 -1.14 -21.69 -1.93
N TRP A 254 -2.36 -21.17 -2.12
CA TRP A 254 -2.66 -19.75 -2.07
C TRP A 254 -3.94 -19.51 -1.28
N LYS A 255 -4.03 -18.36 -0.61
CA LYS A 255 -5.19 -18.03 0.24
C LYS A 255 -6.40 -17.56 -0.56
N SER A 256 -6.22 -17.26 -1.84
CA SER A 256 -7.30 -16.75 -2.69
C SER A 256 -7.08 -17.03 -4.17
N ARG A 257 -8.17 -17.06 -4.93
CA ARG A 257 -8.15 -17.10 -6.40
C ARG A 257 -7.38 -15.95 -7.02
N HIS A 258 -7.38 -14.78 -6.38
CA HIS A 258 -6.60 -13.65 -6.83
C HIS A 258 -5.10 -13.96 -6.76
N GLU A 259 -4.63 -14.46 -5.62
CA GLU A 259 -3.21 -14.81 -5.43
C GLU A 259 -2.78 -15.93 -6.39
N CYS A 260 -3.60 -16.97 -6.57
CA CYS A 260 -3.38 -18.02 -7.58
C CYS A 260 -3.23 -17.44 -9.01
N LYS A 261 -4.06 -16.44 -9.37
CA LYS A 261 -3.93 -15.70 -10.64
C LYS A 261 -2.59 -14.96 -10.75
N GLN A 262 -2.11 -14.32 -9.69
CA GLN A 262 -0.84 -13.58 -9.71
C GLN A 262 0.35 -14.51 -9.98
N TRP A 263 0.24 -15.76 -9.54
CA TRP A 263 1.19 -16.83 -9.83
C TRP A 263 1.00 -17.49 -11.21
N GLY A 264 0.07 -17.00 -12.04
CA GLY A 264 -0.16 -17.50 -13.40
C GLY A 264 -0.80 -18.89 -13.49
N VAL A 265 -1.11 -19.51 -12.34
CA VAL A 265 -1.59 -20.90 -12.29
C VAL A 265 -2.98 -21.02 -12.88
N HIS A 266 -3.88 -20.10 -12.50
CA HIS A 266 -5.23 -20.02 -13.01
C HIS A 266 -5.71 -18.56 -13.09
N PHE A 267 -5.87 -18.04 -14.31
CA PHE A 267 -6.13 -16.61 -14.55
C PHE A 267 -7.56 -16.12 -14.24
N PRO A 268 -8.64 -16.88 -14.51
CA PRO A 268 -9.98 -16.48 -14.12
C PRO A 268 -10.11 -16.35 -12.60
N GLN A 269 -10.82 -15.32 -12.13
CA GLN A 269 -11.05 -15.13 -10.69
C GLN A 269 -12.27 -15.90 -10.18
N VAL A 270 -13.24 -16.16 -11.06
CA VAL A 270 -14.52 -16.78 -10.71
C VAL A 270 -14.72 -18.09 -11.45
N ALA A 271 -14.58 -18.09 -12.79
CA ALA A 271 -14.82 -19.29 -13.60
C ALA A 271 -13.91 -20.45 -13.17
N GLY A 272 -14.43 -21.68 -13.18
CA GLY A 272 -13.65 -22.87 -12.86
C GLY A 272 -12.68 -23.30 -13.97
N ILE A 273 -12.94 -22.93 -15.22
CA ILE A 273 -12.14 -23.32 -16.39
C ILE A 273 -11.48 -22.07 -16.99
N ALA A 274 -10.17 -22.15 -17.24
CA ALA A 274 -9.43 -21.20 -18.07
C ALA A 274 -9.14 -21.83 -19.43
N GLY A 275 -9.59 -21.19 -20.51
CA GLY A 275 -9.42 -21.72 -21.86
C GLY A 275 -10.12 -20.91 -22.94
N GLN A 276 -9.69 -21.13 -24.18
CA GLN A 276 -10.36 -20.64 -25.38
C GLN A 276 -10.79 -21.82 -26.25
N SER A 277 -11.99 -21.76 -26.82
CA SER A 277 -12.59 -22.87 -27.58
C SER A 277 -11.75 -23.33 -28.77
N GLU A 278 -10.97 -22.45 -29.40
CA GLU A 278 -10.15 -22.79 -30.56
C GLU A 278 -8.72 -23.21 -30.19
N HIS A 279 -8.30 -22.92 -28.96
CA HIS A 279 -6.92 -23.09 -28.52
C HIS A 279 -6.76 -24.28 -27.57
N GLY A 280 -7.64 -24.39 -26.58
CA GLY A 280 -7.58 -25.40 -25.50
C GLY A 280 -7.75 -24.76 -24.13
N ALA A 281 -7.91 -25.60 -23.12
CA ALA A 281 -7.95 -25.21 -21.71
C ALA A 281 -6.56 -25.33 -21.06
N GLN A 282 -6.11 -24.26 -20.41
CA GLN A 282 -4.82 -24.21 -19.71
C GLN A 282 -4.92 -24.68 -18.26
N SER A 283 -6.07 -24.45 -17.60
CA SER A 283 -6.24 -24.84 -16.20
C SER A 283 -7.70 -24.99 -15.78
N VAL A 284 -7.92 -25.81 -14.74
CA VAL A 284 -9.20 -26.00 -14.06
C VAL A 284 -9.05 -25.84 -12.54
N VAL A 285 -10.15 -25.47 -11.89
CA VAL A 285 -10.28 -25.41 -10.42
C VAL A 285 -11.38 -26.36 -9.98
N LEU A 286 -11.03 -27.29 -9.10
CA LEU A 286 -11.95 -28.14 -8.34
C LEU A 286 -12.39 -27.36 -7.10
N TYR A 287 -13.68 -27.05 -6.99
CA TYR A 287 -14.22 -26.29 -5.84
C TYR A 287 -15.51 -26.91 -5.28
N GLY A 288 -15.94 -28.08 -5.80
CA GLY A 288 -17.15 -28.77 -5.35
C GLY A 288 -18.44 -27.96 -5.56
N GLU A 289 -18.56 -27.26 -6.69
CA GLU A 289 -19.78 -26.49 -7.00
C GLU A 289 -20.82 -27.27 -7.80
N TYR A 290 -20.47 -28.47 -8.23
CA TYR A 290 -21.32 -29.35 -9.02
C TYR A 290 -21.43 -30.68 -8.28
N ASP A 291 -22.66 -31.15 -8.12
CA ASP A 291 -22.94 -32.41 -7.42
C ASP A 291 -22.37 -33.62 -8.17
N ASP A 292 -22.12 -33.45 -9.49
CA ASP A 292 -21.55 -34.47 -10.37
C ASP A 292 -19.99 -34.51 -10.35
N ASP A 293 -19.34 -33.60 -9.62
CA ASP A 293 -17.87 -33.62 -9.47
C ASP A 293 -17.44 -34.75 -8.52
N GLU A 294 -16.42 -35.53 -8.90
CA GLU A 294 -15.80 -36.55 -8.06
C GLU A 294 -14.28 -36.36 -8.01
N ASP A 295 -13.64 -36.37 -6.84
CA ASP A 295 -12.18 -36.28 -6.71
C ASP A 295 -11.60 -37.54 -6.06
N HIS A 296 -10.77 -38.26 -6.82
CA HIS A 296 -10.09 -39.48 -6.39
C HIS A 296 -8.56 -39.29 -6.32
N GLY A 297 -8.09 -38.03 -6.32
CA GLY A 297 -6.67 -37.68 -6.22
C GLY A 297 -5.94 -37.79 -7.57
N GLU A 298 -5.61 -39.01 -7.99
CA GLU A 298 -4.90 -39.27 -9.26
C GLU A 298 -5.76 -38.93 -10.48
N TRP A 299 -7.08 -39.08 -10.34
CA TRP A 299 -8.06 -38.72 -11.36
C TRP A 299 -9.30 -38.10 -10.69
N PHE A 300 -10.10 -37.39 -11.48
CA PHE A 300 -11.33 -36.76 -11.02
C PHE A 300 -12.33 -36.67 -12.18
N LEU A 301 -13.63 -36.65 -11.85
CA LEU A 301 -14.69 -36.24 -12.76
C LEU A 301 -14.95 -34.75 -12.59
N TYR A 302 -15.05 -34.03 -13.70
CA TYR A 302 -15.22 -32.59 -13.72
C TYR A 302 -16.40 -32.18 -14.57
N THR A 303 -17.27 -31.36 -13.99
CA THR A 303 -18.47 -30.86 -14.67
C THR A 303 -18.19 -29.57 -15.42
N GLY A 304 -18.68 -29.51 -16.66
CA GLY A 304 -18.60 -28.30 -17.48
C GLY A 304 -19.36 -27.11 -16.87
N ARG A 305 -19.10 -25.92 -17.41
CA ARG A 305 -19.86 -24.72 -17.06
C ARG A 305 -21.15 -24.63 -17.86
N GLY A 306 -22.20 -24.07 -17.26
CA GLY A 306 -23.45 -23.74 -17.93
C GLY A 306 -24.59 -24.58 -17.40
N GLY A 307 -25.68 -24.65 -18.18
CA GLY A 307 -26.90 -25.37 -17.78
C GLY A 307 -27.72 -24.66 -16.69
N ARG A 308 -27.38 -23.42 -16.32
CA ARG A 308 -28.02 -22.66 -15.24
C ARG A 308 -28.67 -21.39 -15.77
N ASP A 309 -29.89 -21.09 -15.32
CA ASP A 309 -30.52 -19.79 -15.53
C ASP A 309 -29.96 -18.75 -14.55
N LEU A 310 -29.20 -17.80 -15.08
CA LEU A 310 -28.55 -16.72 -14.33
C LEU A 310 -29.31 -15.39 -14.43
N SER A 311 -30.50 -15.37 -15.06
CA SER A 311 -31.28 -14.15 -15.28
C SER A 311 -31.84 -13.55 -13.99
N GLN A 312 -32.32 -14.40 -13.08
CA GLN A 312 -32.93 -13.98 -11.80
C GLN A 312 -31.91 -13.90 -10.67
N ASN A 313 -30.97 -14.85 -10.60
CA ASN A 313 -29.92 -14.86 -9.59
C ASN A 313 -28.62 -15.42 -10.18
N ARG A 314 -27.59 -14.57 -10.21
CA ARG A 314 -26.28 -14.90 -10.78
C ARG A 314 -25.47 -15.92 -9.97
N THR A 315 -25.95 -16.32 -8.80
CA THR A 315 -25.31 -17.31 -7.91
C THR A 315 -26.06 -18.64 -7.81
N THR A 316 -27.17 -18.81 -8.55
CA THR A 316 -27.95 -20.06 -8.53
C THR A 316 -27.09 -21.25 -8.98
N LYS A 317 -27.12 -22.33 -8.20
CA LYS A 317 -26.41 -23.59 -8.50
C LYS A 317 -27.27 -24.63 -9.24
N ILE A 318 -28.58 -24.40 -9.27
CA ILE A 318 -29.57 -25.31 -9.87
C ILE A 318 -29.40 -25.36 -11.38
N GLN A 319 -29.27 -26.58 -11.92
CA GLN A 319 -29.28 -26.82 -13.36
C GLN A 319 -30.72 -26.76 -13.87
N SER A 320 -30.95 -26.01 -14.94
CA SER A 320 -32.25 -25.80 -15.57
C SER A 320 -32.29 -26.23 -17.04
N TYR A 321 -31.14 -26.46 -17.68
CA TYR A 321 -31.03 -26.90 -19.08
C TYR A 321 -29.76 -27.73 -19.33
N ASP A 322 -29.72 -28.46 -20.44
CA ASP A 322 -28.55 -29.22 -20.86
C ASP A 322 -27.33 -28.32 -21.11
N GLN A 323 -26.18 -28.76 -20.63
CA GLN A 323 -24.90 -28.14 -20.94
C GLN A 323 -24.49 -28.44 -22.38
N LYS A 324 -23.66 -27.56 -22.95
CA LYS A 324 -23.15 -27.68 -24.32
C LYS A 324 -21.63 -27.60 -24.37
N PHE A 325 -21.03 -28.27 -25.35
CA PHE A 325 -19.64 -28.10 -25.71
C PHE A 325 -19.45 -26.80 -26.50
N GLU A 326 -19.44 -25.69 -25.76
CA GLU A 326 -19.21 -24.35 -26.29
C GLU A 326 -18.23 -23.61 -25.36
N ARG A 327 -17.53 -22.61 -25.91
CA ARG A 327 -16.62 -21.71 -25.16
C ARG A 327 -15.60 -22.50 -24.31
N VAL A 328 -15.67 -22.39 -22.98
CA VAL A 328 -14.72 -23.03 -22.06
C VAL A 328 -14.91 -24.54 -21.94
N ASN A 329 -16.12 -25.06 -22.17
CA ASN A 329 -16.35 -26.50 -22.22
C ASN A 329 -15.74 -27.08 -23.50
N GLU A 330 -15.85 -26.35 -24.61
CA GLU A 330 -15.16 -26.70 -25.84
C GLU A 330 -13.65 -26.66 -25.67
N ALA A 331 -13.12 -25.70 -24.93
CA ALA A 331 -11.69 -25.61 -24.64
C ALA A 331 -11.16 -26.89 -23.94
N LEU A 332 -11.90 -27.45 -22.99
CA LEU A 332 -11.55 -28.74 -22.37
C LEU A 332 -11.61 -29.90 -23.36
N ARG A 333 -12.65 -29.95 -24.20
CA ARG A 333 -12.77 -30.95 -25.26
C ARG A 333 -11.58 -30.89 -26.22
N VAL A 334 -11.18 -29.68 -26.63
CA VAL A 334 -10.01 -29.46 -27.49
C VAL A 334 -8.71 -29.91 -26.81
N SER A 335 -8.50 -29.60 -25.53
CA SER A 335 -7.32 -30.11 -24.80
C SER A 335 -7.29 -31.64 -24.74
N CYS A 336 -8.44 -32.29 -24.53
CA CYS A 336 -8.54 -33.75 -24.57
C CYS A 336 -8.18 -34.31 -25.95
N LEU A 337 -8.78 -33.76 -27.02
CA LEU A 337 -8.53 -34.19 -28.40
C LEU A 337 -7.07 -33.99 -28.84
N LYS A 338 -6.41 -32.93 -28.35
CA LYS A 338 -5.03 -32.59 -28.70
C LYS A 338 -3.99 -33.14 -27.73
N GLY A 339 -4.39 -33.74 -26.61
CA GLY A 339 -3.49 -34.22 -25.57
C GLY A 339 -2.75 -33.08 -24.83
N TYR A 340 -3.36 -31.90 -24.72
CA TYR A 340 -2.73 -30.76 -24.06
C TYR A 340 -2.81 -30.88 -22.53
N PRO A 341 -1.74 -30.52 -21.81
CA PRO A 341 -1.75 -30.56 -20.36
C PRO A 341 -2.63 -29.46 -19.79
N VAL A 342 -3.41 -29.81 -18.77
CA VAL A 342 -4.29 -28.89 -18.03
C VAL A 342 -3.81 -28.81 -16.58
N ARG A 343 -3.44 -27.61 -16.11
CA ARG A 343 -3.10 -27.41 -14.69
C ARG A 343 -4.34 -27.57 -13.82
N VAL A 344 -4.21 -28.22 -12.67
CA VAL A 344 -5.34 -28.45 -11.74
C VAL A 344 -5.06 -27.73 -10.44
N VAL A 345 -6.03 -26.93 -9.99
CA VAL A 345 -6.06 -26.30 -8.66
C VAL A 345 -7.17 -26.97 -7.86
N ARG A 346 -6.87 -27.40 -6.64
CA ARG A 346 -7.82 -27.97 -5.68
C ARG A 346 -8.07 -27.00 -4.53
#